data_AF-A0A166D2M4-F1
#
_entry.id   AF-A0A166D2M4-F1
#
_cell.length_a   1.000
_cell.length_b   1.000
_cell.length_c   1.000
_cell.angle_alpha   90.00
_cell.angle_beta   90.00
_cell.angle_gamma   90.00
#
_symmetry.space_group_name_H-M   'P 1'
#
loop_
_entity.id
_entity.type
_entity.pdbx_description
1 polymer ?
#
loop_
_entity_poly.entity_id
_entity_poly.type
_entity_poly.pdbx_seq_one_letter_code
_entity_poly.pdbx_strand_id
1 'polypeptide(L)'
;MNIHQKSSISFSQLLKDAQRIAGRARDLQEVTERERRVPDEIIAALTQSGLMQVRQPRRWGGSGLGAAEHYQLVETLSKGCASTGWVYAVLAGHADDLANQFCLEAQEDVWGEGPEALACSALFLKGWAQPTEDGYVLNGEFPFSSGCDHSTWAIVGSIAPDNDTGPGPRLFLVPMKDLQIKDDWFTRGLA
;
A
#
# COMPACT_ATOMS: atom_id res chain seq x y z
N MET A 1 -1.84 3.06 31.41
CA MET A 1 -2.26 2.28 30.23
C MET A 1 -0.98 1.74 29.60
N ASN A 2 -0.76 0.43 29.69
CA ASN A 2 0.50 -0.22 29.33
C ASN A 2 0.65 -0.23 27.80
N ILE A 3 1.42 0.72 27.27
CA ILE A 3 1.89 0.69 25.88
C ILE A 3 2.82 -0.50 25.75
N HIS A 4 2.31 -1.57 25.13
CA HIS A 4 3.03 -2.81 24.89
C HIS A 4 4.39 -2.50 24.24
N GLN A 5 5.44 -2.73 25.01
CA GLN A 5 6.83 -2.73 24.57
C GLN A 5 7.07 -4.00 23.73
N LYS A 6 6.49 -4.05 22.52
CA LYS A 6 6.89 -5.03 21.51
C LYS A 6 8.36 -4.75 21.20
N SER A 7 9.22 -5.75 21.37
CA SER A 7 10.62 -5.71 20.95
C SER A 7 10.68 -5.18 19.52
N SER A 8 11.29 -4.00 19.33
CA SER A 8 11.41 -3.41 18.00
C SER A 8 12.27 -4.32 17.12
N ILE A 9 11.71 -4.82 16.01
CA ILE A 9 12.46 -5.62 15.03
C ILE A 9 13.61 -4.75 14.52
N SER A 10 14.84 -5.26 14.55
CA SER A 10 15.99 -4.51 14.06
C SER A 10 15.98 -4.45 12.53
N PHE A 11 16.52 -3.39 11.95
CA PHE A 11 16.70 -3.29 10.50
C PHE A 11 17.53 -4.44 9.93
N SER A 12 18.56 -4.89 10.67
CA SER A 12 19.36 -6.05 10.29
C SER A 12 18.55 -7.35 10.19
N GLN A 13 17.51 -7.51 11.02
CA GLN A 13 16.60 -8.65 10.94
C GLN A 13 15.66 -8.51 9.74
N LEU A 14 15.04 -7.33 9.56
CA LEU A 14 14.20 -7.03 8.39
C LEU A 14 14.94 -7.29 7.07
N LEU A 15 16.22 -6.90 6.99
CA LEU A 15 17.03 -7.13 5.80
C LEU A 15 17.28 -8.62 5.53
N LYS A 16 17.52 -9.43 6.57
CA LYS A 16 17.65 -10.89 6.43
C LYS A 16 16.34 -11.53 5.97
N ASP A 17 15.22 -11.08 6.52
CA ASP A 17 13.89 -11.56 6.10
C ASP A 17 13.60 -11.16 4.66
N ALA A 18 13.93 -9.94 4.24
CA ALA A 18 13.80 -9.50 2.86
C ALA A 18 14.66 -10.34 1.91
N GLN A 19 15.89 -10.71 2.29
CA GLN A 19 16.74 -11.60 1.49
C GLN A 19 16.13 -13.01 1.33
N ARG A 20 15.60 -13.58 2.42
CA ARG A 20 14.91 -14.87 2.40
C ARG A 20 13.67 -14.83 1.52
N ILE A 21 12.85 -13.79 1.67
CA ILE A 21 11.63 -13.59 0.87
C ILE A 21 11.98 -13.34 -0.60
N ALA A 22 13.06 -12.60 -0.91
CA ALA A 22 13.54 -12.42 -2.26
C ALA A 22 13.94 -13.75 -2.93
N GLY A 23 14.56 -14.67 -2.17
CA GLY A 23 14.81 -16.04 -2.64
C GLY A 23 13.51 -16.76 -3.02
N ARG A 24 12.52 -16.73 -2.13
CA ARG A 24 11.21 -17.35 -2.40
C ARG A 24 10.45 -16.70 -3.56
N ALA A 25 10.52 -15.37 -3.67
CA ALA A 25 9.89 -14.62 -4.75
C ALA A 25 10.53 -14.94 -6.11
N ARG A 26 11.84 -15.25 -6.14
CA ARG A 26 12.51 -15.76 -7.34
C ARG A 26 11.96 -17.13 -7.75
N ASP A 27 11.80 -18.05 -6.81
CA ASP A 27 11.25 -19.39 -7.08
C ASP A 27 9.80 -19.33 -7.60
N LEU A 28 9.04 -18.30 -7.20
CA LEU A 28 7.66 -18.08 -7.61
C LEU A 28 7.52 -17.11 -8.79
N GLN A 29 8.61 -16.66 -9.42
CA GLN A 29 8.54 -15.60 -10.44
C GLN A 29 7.64 -16.00 -11.63
N GLU A 30 7.70 -17.25 -12.10
CA GLU A 30 6.83 -17.72 -13.19
C GLU A 30 5.35 -17.76 -12.78
N VAL A 31 5.06 -18.00 -11.50
CA VAL A 31 3.70 -17.91 -10.96
C VAL A 31 3.26 -16.46 -10.96
N THR A 32 4.08 -15.54 -10.46
CA THR A 32 3.80 -14.10 -10.49
C THR A 32 3.47 -13.62 -11.90
N GLU A 33 4.30 -13.95 -12.89
CA GLU A 33 4.10 -13.54 -14.29
C GLU A 33 2.82 -14.12 -14.89
N ARG A 34 2.51 -15.40 -14.60
CA ARG A 34 1.31 -16.05 -15.14
C ARG A 34 0.02 -15.52 -14.51
N GLU A 35 0.02 -15.31 -13.20
CA GLU A 35 -1.16 -14.85 -12.45
C GLU A 35 -1.35 -13.33 -12.53
N ARG A 36 -0.33 -12.57 -13.00
CA ARG A 36 -0.35 -11.10 -13.13
C ARG A 36 -0.67 -10.38 -11.81
N ARG A 37 -0.20 -11.00 -10.72
CA ARG A 37 -0.18 -10.44 -9.37
C ARG A 37 0.87 -11.17 -8.53
N VAL A 38 1.34 -10.53 -7.46
CA VAL A 38 2.25 -11.16 -6.50
C VAL A 38 1.51 -12.30 -5.77
N PRO A 39 2.13 -13.47 -5.55
CA PRO A 39 1.47 -14.56 -4.82
C PRO A 39 1.12 -14.16 -3.38
N ASP A 40 -0.05 -14.58 -2.89
CA ASP A 40 -0.52 -14.30 -1.53
C ASP A 40 0.47 -14.78 -0.45
N GLU A 41 1.21 -15.88 -0.72
CA GLU A 41 2.28 -16.38 0.15
C GLU A 41 3.39 -15.34 0.38
N ILE A 42 3.78 -14.59 -0.64
CA ILE A 42 4.82 -13.56 -0.54
C ILE A 42 4.31 -12.38 0.28
N ILE A 43 3.08 -11.94 0.04
CA ILE A 43 2.46 -10.84 0.80
C ILE A 43 2.29 -11.22 2.28
N ALA A 44 1.86 -12.45 2.56
CA ALA A 44 1.79 -12.97 3.92
C ALA A 44 3.17 -12.99 4.59
N ALA A 45 4.21 -13.43 3.88
CA ALA A 45 5.57 -13.45 4.42
C ALA A 45 6.11 -12.04 4.72
N LEU A 46 5.85 -11.05 3.85
CA LEU A 46 6.21 -9.65 4.05
C LEU A 46 5.47 -9.04 5.26
N THR A 47 4.19 -9.37 5.42
CA THR A 47 3.37 -8.87 6.54
C THR A 47 3.82 -9.50 7.87
N GLN A 48 4.01 -10.82 7.91
CA GLN A 48 4.42 -11.55 9.11
C GLN A 48 5.82 -11.17 9.61
N SER A 49 6.73 -10.78 8.71
CA SER A 49 8.05 -10.29 9.09
C SER A 49 8.05 -8.82 9.53
N GLY A 50 6.91 -8.13 9.47
CA GLY A 50 6.79 -6.69 9.73
C GLY A 50 7.37 -5.80 8.62
N LEU A 51 7.67 -6.36 7.44
CA LEU A 51 8.20 -5.58 6.31
C LEU A 51 7.13 -4.62 5.76
N MET A 52 5.86 -5.02 5.71
CA MET A 52 4.79 -4.12 5.24
C MET A 52 4.55 -2.93 6.18
N GLN A 53 4.92 -3.04 7.46
CA GLN A 53 4.73 -2.01 8.48
C GLN A 53 5.97 -1.14 8.71
N VAL A 54 6.97 -1.18 7.81
CA VAL A 54 8.23 -0.47 8.07
C VAL A 54 8.06 1.05 8.11
N ARG A 55 7.26 1.61 7.19
CA ARG A 55 6.97 3.06 7.14
C ARG A 55 5.78 3.48 7.99
N GLN A 56 4.98 2.53 8.48
CA GLN A 56 3.83 2.82 9.32
C GLN A 56 4.27 3.45 10.66
N PRO A 57 3.58 4.50 11.14
CA PRO A 57 3.89 5.11 12.43
C PRO A 57 3.83 4.12 13.60
N ARG A 58 4.72 4.32 14.59
CA ARG A 58 4.81 3.46 15.78
C ARG A 58 3.51 3.38 16.59
N ARG A 59 2.70 4.44 16.58
CA ARG A 59 1.39 4.46 17.26
C ARG A 59 0.42 3.42 16.71
N TRP A 60 0.59 3.04 15.44
CA TRP A 60 -0.21 2.04 14.74
C TRP A 60 0.46 0.67 14.71
N GLY A 61 1.53 0.46 15.50
CA GLY A 61 2.24 -0.82 15.57
C GLY A 61 3.37 -1.02 14.55
N GLY A 62 3.63 -0.03 13.71
CA GLY A 62 4.73 -0.07 12.74
C GLY A 62 6.10 0.30 13.33
N SER A 63 7.15 0.19 12.51
CA SER A 63 8.51 0.48 12.95
C SER A 63 8.90 1.96 12.82
N GLY A 64 8.20 2.71 11.96
CA GLY A 64 8.49 4.11 11.63
C GLY A 64 9.92 4.33 11.11
N LEU A 65 10.44 3.40 10.31
CA LEU A 65 11.74 3.53 9.63
C LEU A 65 11.67 4.57 8.52
N GLY A 66 12.83 5.12 8.16
CA GLY A 66 12.96 6.14 7.14
C GLY A 66 12.90 5.61 5.72
N ALA A 67 12.93 6.53 4.77
CA ALA A 67 12.94 6.21 3.34
C ALA A 67 14.19 5.43 2.91
N ALA A 68 15.35 5.70 3.53
CA ALA A 68 16.60 5.03 3.18
C ALA A 68 16.52 3.51 3.45
N GLU A 69 16.07 3.12 4.64
CA GLU A 69 15.86 1.72 5.01
C GLU A 69 14.82 1.05 4.12
N HIS A 70 13.72 1.74 3.84
CA HIS A 70 12.67 1.23 2.95
C HIS A 70 13.21 0.93 1.55
N TYR A 71 13.95 1.85 0.93
CA TYR A 71 14.48 1.63 -0.42
C TYR A 71 15.56 0.54 -0.46
N GLN A 72 16.34 0.33 0.61
CA GLN A 72 17.25 -0.82 0.70
C GLN A 72 16.50 -2.16 0.70
N LEU A 73 15.34 -2.21 1.35
CA LEU A 73 14.47 -3.39 1.35
C LEU A 73 13.83 -3.60 -0.03
N VAL A 74 13.39 -2.52 -0.69
CA VAL A 74 12.89 -2.55 -2.09
C VAL A 74 13.96 -3.13 -3.02
N GLU A 75 15.19 -2.63 -2.96
CA GLU A 75 16.31 -3.12 -3.78
C GLU A 75 16.55 -4.61 -3.53
N THR A 76 16.53 -5.02 -2.26
CA THR A 76 16.76 -6.42 -1.86
C THR A 76 15.69 -7.35 -2.42
N LEU A 77 14.41 -6.99 -2.29
CA LEU A 77 13.28 -7.77 -2.81
C LEU A 77 13.28 -7.82 -4.35
N SER A 78 13.58 -6.68 -4.98
CA SER A 78 13.63 -6.56 -6.45
C SER A 78 14.68 -7.47 -7.09
N LYS A 79 15.78 -7.79 -6.39
CA LYS A 79 16.78 -8.76 -6.87
C LYS A 79 16.21 -10.17 -7.03
N GLY A 80 15.16 -10.51 -6.27
CA GLY A 80 14.44 -11.78 -6.37
C GLY A 80 13.37 -11.76 -7.45
N CYS A 81 12.46 -10.78 -7.36
CA CYS A 81 11.37 -10.57 -8.31
C CYS A 81 11.04 -9.07 -8.37
N ALA A 82 11.12 -8.48 -9.57
CA ALA A 82 10.88 -7.05 -9.77
C ALA A 82 9.45 -6.64 -9.38
N SER A 83 8.44 -7.44 -9.73
CA SER A 83 7.05 -7.24 -9.33
C SER A 83 6.86 -7.21 -7.82
N THR A 84 7.48 -8.15 -7.10
CA THR A 84 7.43 -8.18 -5.63
C THR A 84 8.06 -6.92 -5.04
N GLY A 85 9.23 -6.52 -5.55
CA GLY A 85 9.89 -5.29 -5.11
C GLY A 85 9.05 -4.04 -5.36
N TRP A 86 8.39 -3.95 -6.52
CA TRP A 86 7.50 -2.86 -6.88
C TRP A 86 6.25 -2.80 -6.00
N VAL A 87 5.52 -3.91 -5.86
CA VAL A 87 4.33 -4.00 -5.01
C VAL A 87 4.68 -3.67 -3.56
N TYR A 88 5.81 -4.18 -3.05
CA TYR A 88 6.30 -3.81 -1.72
C TYR A 88 6.58 -2.31 -1.59
N ALA A 89 7.29 -1.71 -2.55
CA ALA A 89 7.62 -0.29 -2.54
C ALA A 89 6.37 0.59 -2.46
N VAL A 90 5.32 0.20 -3.19
CA VAL A 90 4.03 0.89 -3.22
C VAL A 90 3.29 0.70 -1.89
N LEU A 91 3.00 -0.54 -1.50
CA LEU A 91 2.13 -0.81 -0.35
C LEU A 91 2.77 -0.39 0.98
N ALA A 92 4.05 -0.70 1.20
CA ALA A 92 4.76 -0.27 2.40
C ALA A 92 5.00 1.25 2.38
N GLY A 93 5.22 1.84 1.19
CA GLY A 93 5.36 3.28 1.03
C GLY A 93 4.09 4.06 1.40
N HIS A 94 2.91 3.58 1.00
CA HIS A 94 1.64 4.26 1.27
C HIS A 94 1.28 4.36 2.74
N ALA A 95 1.87 3.56 3.63
CA ALA A 95 1.70 3.77 5.06
C ALA A 95 2.23 5.14 5.51
N ASP A 96 3.25 5.69 4.84
CA ASP A 96 3.74 7.06 5.05
C ASP A 96 2.77 8.10 4.46
N ASP A 97 2.25 7.87 3.26
CA ASP A 97 1.27 8.77 2.63
C ASP A 97 -0.01 8.88 3.46
N LEU A 98 -0.56 7.75 3.91
CA LEU A 98 -1.70 7.70 4.83
C LEU A 98 -1.44 8.52 6.09
N ALA A 99 -0.27 8.33 6.70
CA ALA A 99 0.08 8.99 7.97
C ALA A 99 0.25 10.51 7.84
N ASN A 100 0.73 10.99 6.70
CA ASN A 100 1.05 12.40 6.48
C ASN A 100 -0.05 13.20 5.78
N GLN A 101 -0.93 12.54 5.02
CA GLN A 101 -1.92 13.20 4.17
C GLN A 101 -3.35 13.12 4.72
N PHE A 102 -3.63 12.20 5.64
CA PHE A 102 -4.96 11.98 6.20
C PHE A 102 -5.00 12.24 7.71
N CYS A 103 -6.17 12.66 8.21
CA CYS A 103 -6.39 12.93 9.62
C CYS A 103 -6.32 11.65 10.47
N LEU A 104 -6.24 11.79 11.80
CA LEU A 104 -6.09 10.65 12.70
C LEU A 104 -7.30 9.73 12.69
N GLU A 105 -8.50 10.28 12.47
CA GLU A 105 -9.74 9.53 12.35
C GLU A 105 -9.67 8.57 11.15
N ALA A 106 -9.22 9.05 10.00
CA ALA A 106 -9.00 8.21 8.81
C ALA A 106 -7.90 7.16 9.02
N GLN A 107 -6.86 7.47 9.80
CA GLN A 107 -5.84 6.49 10.16
C GLN A 107 -6.37 5.42 11.14
N GLU A 108 -7.26 5.80 12.06
CA GLU A 108 -7.95 4.88 12.96
C GLU A 108 -8.88 3.94 12.18
N ASP A 109 -9.60 4.44 11.16
CA ASP A 109 -10.42 3.61 10.29
C ASP A 109 -9.60 2.51 9.59
N VAL A 110 -8.34 2.80 9.23
CA VAL A 110 -7.45 1.85 8.55
C VAL A 110 -6.79 0.89 9.54
N TRP A 111 -6.23 1.38 10.64
CA TRP A 111 -5.31 0.62 11.50
C TRP A 111 -5.79 0.40 12.95
N GLY A 112 -6.98 0.89 13.32
CA GLY A 112 -7.51 0.77 14.68
C GLY A 112 -7.75 -0.67 15.13
N GLU A 113 -8.16 -1.54 14.20
CA GLU A 113 -8.38 -2.97 14.44
C GLU A 113 -7.09 -3.81 14.32
N GLY A 114 -6.02 -3.25 13.75
CA GLY A 114 -4.74 -3.95 13.56
C GLY A 114 -3.80 -3.29 12.54
N PRO A 115 -2.47 -3.53 12.65
CA PRO A 115 -1.46 -2.90 11.78
C PRO A 115 -1.42 -3.47 10.35
N GLU A 116 -2.16 -4.54 10.05
CA GLU A 116 -2.00 -5.31 8.82
C GLU A 116 -2.70 -4.72 7.60
N ALA A 117 -3.62 -3.75 7.78
CA ALA A 117 -4.33 -3.12 6.67
C ALA A 117 -3.36 -2.39 5.72
N LEU A 118 -3.48 -2.69 4.42
CA LEU A 118 -2.67 -2.11 3.35
C LEU A 118 -3.55 -1.23 2.46
N ALA A 119 -2.95 -0.13 1.98
CA ALA A 119 -3.56 0.72 0.97
C ALA A 119 -2.79 0.62 -0.35
N CYS A 120 -3.50 0.29 -1.43
CA CYS A 120 -3.02 0.59 -2.78
C CYS A 120 -3.31 2.07 -3.10
N SER A 121 -2.93 2.53 -4.29
CA SER A 121 -3.32 3.86 -4.74
C SER A 121 -3.67 3.85 -6.21
N ALA A 122 -4.44 4.86 -6.63
CA ALA A 122 -4.68 5.16 -8.03
C ALA A 122 -4.80 6.68 -8.14
N LEU A 123 -3.67 7.32 -8.46
CA LEU A 123 -3.49 8.77 -8.34
C LEU A 123 -3.73 9.52 -9.65
N PHE A 124 -3.98 8.81 -10.75
CA PHE A 124 -4.41 9.44 -11.99
C PHE A 124 -5.80 10.07 -11.80
N LEU A 125 -5.88 11.38 -11.99
CA LEU A 125 -7.07 12.20 -11.80
C LEU A 125 -8.12 11.98 -12.92
N LYS A 126 -8.54 10.73 -13.10
CA LYS A 126 -9.53 10.30 -14.09
C LYS A 126 -10.94 10.16 -13.52
N GLY A 127 -11.10 10.24 -12.20
CA GLY A 127 -12.40 10.29 -11.54
C GLY A 127 -12.85 11.69 -11.17
N TRP A 128 -14.15 11.80 -10.92
CA TRP A 128 -14.79 12.98 -10.39
C TRP A 128 -15.40 12.68 -9.02
N ALA A 129 -15.21 13.61 -8.08
CA ALA A 129 -15.80 13.55 -6.76
C ALA A 129 -16.90 14.63 -6.67
N GLN A 130 -18.14 14.21 -6.50
CA GLN A 130 -19.27 15.12 -6.33
C GLN A 130 -19.55 15.31 -4.83
N PRO A 131 -19.61 16.55 -4.32
CA PRO A 131 -19.91 16.78 -2.91
C PRO A 131 -21.35 16.37 -2.55
N THR A 132 -21.51 15.82 -1.35
CA THR A 132 -22.80 15.55 -0.69
C THR A 132 -22.91 16.42 0.57
N GLU A 133 -24.00 16.27 1.33
CA GLU A 133 -24.15 16.97 2.62
C GLU A 133 -23.08 16.55 3.65
N ASP A 134 -22.59 15.32 3.56
CA ASP A 134 -21.74 14.65 4.55
C ASP A 134 -20.40 14.13 3.99
N GLY A 135 -20.10 14.38 2.72
CA GLY A 135 -18.89 13.86 2.09
C GLY A 135 -18.85 14.02 0.57
N TYR A 136 -18.46 12.94 -0.11
CA TYR A 136 -18.30 12.90 -1.57
C TYR A 136 -18.75 11.56 -2.14
N VAL A 137 -19.36 11.60 -3.32
CA VAL A 137 -19.53 10.41 -4.18
C VAL A 137 -18.45 10.43 -5.24
N LEU A 138 -17.62 9.39 -5.27
CA LEU A 138 -16.58 9.22 -6.29
C LEU A 138 -17.12 8.40 -7.46
N ASN A 139 -16.87 8.86 -8.68
CA ASN A 139 -17.17 8.13 -9.91
C ASN A 139 -15.98 8.20 -10.86
N GLY A 140 -15.55 7.04 -11.38
CA GLY A 140 -14.48 6.98 -12.38
C GLY A 140 -13.88 5.59 -12.54
N GLU A 141 -12.96 5.49 -13.49
CA GLU A 141 -12.01 4.38 -13.58
C GLU A 141 -10.63 4.87 -13.15
N PHE A 142 -9.98 4.13 -12.26
CA PHE A 142 -8.76 4.53 -11.59
C PHE A 142 -7.62 3.55 -11.92
N PRO A 143 -6.92 3.73 -13.06
CA PRO A 143 -5.94 2.77 -13.54
C PRO A 143 -4.63 2.82 -12.73
N PHE A 144 -3.79 1.81 -12.93
CA PHE A 144 -2.46 1.67 -12.33
C PHE A 144 -2.46 1.57 -10.80
N SER A 145 -3.24 0.63 -10.27
CA SER A 145 -3.28 0.35 -8.82
C SER A 145 -2.49 -0.91 -8.46
N SER A 146 -1.17 -0.77 -8.36
CA SER A 146 -0.29 -1.88 -8.01
C SER A 146 -0.60 -2.44 -6.62
N GLY A 147 -0.74 -3.76 -6.52
CA GLY A 147 -1.04 -4.45 -5.26
C GLY A 147 -2.48 -4.30 -4.78
N CYS A 148 -3.41 -3.84 -5.64
CA CYS A 148 -4.82 -3.71 -5.26
C CYS A 148 -5.47 -5.03 -4.83
N ASP A 149 -5.07 -6.18 -5.40
CA ASP A 149 -5.52 -7.51 -4.97
C ASP A 149 -5.16 -7.86 -3.51
N HIS A 150 -4.21 -7.13 -2.92
CA HIS A 150 -3.69 -7.37 -1.57
C HIS A 150 -4.04 -6.25 -0.59
N SER A 151 -4.85 -5.30 -1.03
CA SER A 151 -5.16 -4.09 -0.26
C SER A 151 -6.59 -4.15 0.28
N THR A 152 -6.81 -3.56 1.44
CA THR A 152 -8.15 -3.38 2.02
C THR A 152 -8.65 -1.95 1.88
N TRP A 153 -7.75 -1.02 1.53
CA TRP A 153 -8.03 0.39 1.26
C TRP A 153 -7.36 0.85 -0.03
N ALA A 154 -7.82 1.97 -0.57
CA ALA A 154 -7.21 2.64 -1.71
C ALA A 154 -7.11 4.15 -1.46
N ILE A 155 -5.94 4.72 -1.77
CA ILE A 155 -5.75 6.17 -1.90
C ILE A 155 -6.08 6.56 -3.35
N VAL A 156 -7.20 7.24 -3.54
CA VAL A 156 -7.74 7.57 -4.87
C VAL A 156 -7.60 9.07 -5.13
N GLY A 157 -6.96 9.43 -6.24
CA GLY A 157 -6.94 10.79 -6.74
C GLY A 157 -8.19 11.08 -7.58
N SER A 158 -8.90 12.17 -7.30
CA SER A 158 -10.04 12.63 -8.12
C SER A 158 -10.11 14.15 -8.18
N ILE A 159 -10.75 14.67 -9.21
CA ILE A 159 -11.09 16.09 -9.28
C ILE A 159 -12.36 16.32 -8.46
N ALA A 160 -12.34 17.29 -7.56
CA ALA A 160 -13.49 17.69 -6.76
C ALA A 160 -13.77 19.18 -6.98
N PRO A 161 -15.05 19.61 -7.02
CA PRO A 161 -15.41 21.02 -6.95
C PRO A 161 -14.83 21.68 -5.69
N ASP A 162 -14.43 22.93 -5.85
CA ASP A 162 -14.04 23.82 -4.76
C ASP A 162 -14.73 25.16 -4.99
N ASN A 163 -15.40 25.68 -3.96
CA ASN A 163 -16.24 26.87 -4.08
C ASN A 163 -15.40 28.15 -4.25
N ASP A 164 -14.14 28.16 -3.80
CA ASP A 164 -13.31 29.35 -3.78
C ASP A 164 -12.31 29.37 -4.95
N THR A 165 -11.85 28.20 -5.38
CA THR A 165 -10.73 28.08 -6.34
C THR A 165 -11.09 27.34 -7.63
N GLY A 166 -12.32 26.80 -7.73
CA GLY A 166 -12.73 25.96 -8.84
C GLY A 166 -12.22 24.52 -8.72
N PRO A 167 -12.64 23.60 -9.61
CA PRO A 167 -12.34 22.18 -9.46
C PRO A 167 -10.85 21.89 -9.36
N GLY A 168 -10.46 21.10 -8.35
CA GLY A 168 -9.06 20.81 -8.04
C GLY A 168 -8.83 19.36 -7.60
N PRO A 169 -7.57 18.91 -7.60
CA PRO A 169 -7.22 17.55 -7.18
C PRO A 169 -7.46 17.37 -5.68
N ARG A 170 -8.07 16.24 -5.31
CA ARG A 170 -8.19 15.77 -3.93
C ARG A 170 -7.82 14.30 -3.85
N LEU A 171 -7.31 13.91 -2.68
CA LEU A 171 -7.09 12.51 -2.32
C LEU A 171 -8.25 12.03 -1.46
N PHE A 172 -8.70 10.83 -1.74
CA PHE A 172 -9.76 10.14 -1.03
C PHE A 172 -9.24 8.81 -0.54
N LEU A 173 -9.61 8.44 0.67
CA LEU A 173 -9.30 7.14 1.23
C LEU A 173 -10.58 6.31 1.19
N VAL A 174 -10.56 5.22 0.43
CA VAL A 174 -11.76 4.43 0.12
C VAL A 174 -11.54 2.97 0.52
N PRO A 175 -12.45 2.34 1.26
CA PRO A 175 -12.40 0.90 1.50
C PRO A 175 -12.49 0.12 0.18
N MET A 176 -11.69 -0.92 0.00
CA MET A 176 -11.72 -1.73 -1.23
C MET A 176 -13.05 -2.45 -1.45
N LYS A 177 -13.87 -2.65 -0.41
CA LYS A 177 -15.24 -3.18 -0.51
C LYS A 177 -16.20 -2.28 -1.30
N ASP A 178 -15.89 -0.98 -1.39
CA ASP A 178 -16.68 0.02 -2.12
C ASP A 178 -16.13 0.25 -3.54
N LEU A 179 -15.09 -0.50 -3.92
CA LEU A 179 -14.44 -0.46 -5.23
C LEU A 179 -14.58 -1.83 -5.92
N GLN A 180 -14.50 -1.81 -7.24
CA GLN A 180 -14.41 -3.03 -8.05
C GLN A 180 -13.05 -3.09 -8.73
N ILE A 181 -12.28 -4.14 -8.48
CA ILE A 181 -11.05 -4.43 -9.23
C ILE A 181 -11.45 -4.89 -10.63
N LYS A 182 -10.98 -4.17 -11.65
CA LYS A 182 -11.09 -4.55 -13.05
C LYS A 182 -9.78 -5.20 -13.44
N ASP A 183 -9.84 -6.47 -13.83
CA ASP A 183 -8.66 -7.20 -14.29
C ASP A 183 -8.30 -6.77 -15.73
N ASP A 184 -7.53 -5.68 -15.85
CA ASP A 184 -7.07 -5.12 -17.12
C ASP A 184 -5.54 -4.99 -17.24
N TRP A 185 -4.80 -5.54 -16.27
CA TRP A 185 -3.34 -5.54 -16.25
C TRP A 185 -2.74 -6.62 -17.16
N PHE A 186 -2.82 -6.43 -18.49
CA PHE A 186 -2.22 -7.32 -19.49
C PHE A 186 -0.99 -6.67 -20.14
N THR A 187 0.15 -6.74 -19.43
CA THR A 187 1.39 -6.07 -19.81
C THR A 187 2.51 -7.08 -20.14
N ARG A 188 3.69 -6.57 -20.50
CA ARG A 188 4.88 -7.40 -20.82
C ARG A 188 5.88 -7.53 -19.66
N GLY A 189 5.58 -6.95 -18.51
CA GLY A 189 6.45 -6.99 -17.34
C GLY A 189 5.85 -6.20 -16.19
N LEU A 190 6.40 -6.41 -14.99
CA LEU A 190 5.78 -5.98 -13.74
C LEU A 190 4.37 -6.56 -13.58
N ALA A 191 4.28 -7.89 -13.67
CA ALA A 191 3.10 -8.65 -13.29
C ALA A 191 2.62 -8.31 -11.87
#